data_AF-A0A6G8AQK7-F1
#
_entry.id   AF-A0A6G8AQK7-F1
#
_cell.length_a   1.000
_cell.length_b   1.000
_cell.length_c   1.000
_cell.angle_alpha   90.00
_cell.angle_beta   90.00
_cell.angle_gamma   90.00
#
_symmetry.space_group_name_H-M   'P 1'
#
loop_
_entity.id
_entity.type
_entity.pdbx_description
1 polymer ?
#
loop_
_entity_poly.entity_id
_entity_poly.type
_entity_poly.pdbx_seq_one_letter_code
_entity_poly.pdbx_strand_id
1 'polypeptide(L)'
;MITIKNYVDTMFMNLAETQELMNLKNDILSNMEEKYEELIGNGASENEAIGLVISEFGSIDELLSELNIEENKKDEQPKFFSNKRPTISTSEIQDYLKMRREVGVGIGLGVLGCGLAIASLLIGIHFNLMFIGLAACLLIVSCSVGMFVVNGLKFNRFNHLEKGFMLTIEDKKNIEAEKIEVTRSFNASLVIGIVLCILSSVPVIIGFQYTEYFFLYTSTTVVIATIGCFFLIFAGNLKGAYSFLKENGLENSMSNEELNSRLFWRNFNEKFWLIVVAMYLLVSFIFNIWSISWIVFPIAGVLSGLWIKE
;
A
#
# COMPACT_ATOMS: atom_id res chain seq x y z
N MET A 1 -40.91 -22.30 -11.73
CA MET A 1 -39.48 -22.73 -11.54
C MET A 1 -38.48 -21.58 -11.40
N ILE A 2 -38.29 -20.69 -12.40
CA ILE A 2 -37.26 -19.63 -12.36
C ILE A 2 -37.41 -18.71 -11.14
N THR A 3 -38.64 -18.40 -10.73
CA THR A 3 -38.92 -17.50 -9.60
C THR A 3 -38.49 -18.06 -8.25
N ILE A 4 -38.73 -19.36 -8.00
CA ILE A 4 -38.31 -20.04 -6.76
C ILE A 4 -36.79 -20.10 -6.68
N LYS A 5 -36.15 -20.47 -7.78
CA LYS A 5 -34.69 -20.48 -7.88
C LYS A 5 -34.09 -19.10 -7.63
N ASN A 6 -34.63 -18.05 -8.24
CA ASN A 6 -34.15 -16.67 -8.02
C ASN A 6 -34.35 -16.21 -6.57
N TYR A 7 -35.43 -16.63 -5.92
CA TYR A 7 -35.66 -16.35 -4.50
C TYR A 7 -34.59 -17.02 -3.63
N VAL A 8 -34.36 -18.32 -3.81
CA VAL A 8 -33.31 -19.09 -3.12
C VAL A 8 -31.91 -18.52 -3.42
N ASP A 9 -31.63 -18.11 -4.65
CA ASP A 9 -30.36 -17.48 -5.02
C ASP A 9 -30.16 -16.13 -4.32
N THR A 10 -31.20 -15.30 -4.23
CA THR A 10 -31.16 -14.01 -3.52
C THR A 10 -30.96 -14.20 -2.03
N MET A 11 -31.62 -15.23 -1.48
CA MET A 11 -31.47 -15.67 -0.11
C MET A 11 -30.00 -16.02 0.22
N PHE A 12 -29.35 -16.83 -0.61
CA PHE A 12 -27.98 -17.27 -0.38
C PHE A 12 -26.91 -16.29 -0.91
N MET A 13 -27.30 -15.14 -1.48
CA MET A 13 -26.40 -14.17 -2.13
C MET A 13 -25.35 -13.61 -1.17
N ASN A 14 -25.69 -13.52 0.12
CA ASN A 14 -24.83 -13.04 1.18
C ASN A 14 -24.45 -14.17 2.14
N LEU A 15 -24.22 -15.40 1.67
CA LEU A 15 -23.65 -16.51 2.47
C LEU A 15 -22.33 -17.01 1.86
N ALA A 16 -21.44 -17.56 2.69
CA ALA A 16 -20.15 -18.08 2.20
C ALA A 16 -20.37 -19.32 1.31
N GLU A 17 -19.70 -19.40 0.16
CA GLU A 17 -19.77 -20.57 -0.72
C GLU A 17 -18.95 -21.75 -0.15
N THR A 18 -19.47 -22.40 0.89
CA THR A 18 -18.95 -23.67 1.40
C THR A 18 -19.72 -24.85 0.79
N GLN A 19 -19.10 -26.02 0.73
CA GLN A 19 -19.76 -27.23 0.22
C GLN A 19 -21.03 -27.57 1.02
N GLU A 20 -21.02 -27.31 2.33
CA GLU A 20 -22.17 -27.53 3.22
C GLU A 20 -23.33 -26.58 2.91
N LEU A 21 -23.05 -25.29 2.71
CA LEU A 21 -24.07 -24.29 2.33
C LEU A 21 -24.62 -24.55 0.92
N MET A 22 -23.79 -25.01 -0.01
CA MET A 22 -24.25 -25.39 -1.35
C MET A 22 -25.14 -26.63 -1.33
N ASN A 23 -24.81 -27.62 -0.49
CA ASN A 23 -25.68 -28.79 -0.30
C ASN A 23 -27.01 -28.37 0.32
N LEU A 24 -26.99 -27.57 1.39
CA LEU A 24 -28.19 -27.03 2.04
C LEU A 24 -29.06 -26.21 1.08
N LYS A 25 -28.44 -25.37 0.24
CA LYS A 25 -29.12 -24.60 -0.79
C LYS A 25 -29.85 -25.50 -1.78
N ASN A 26 -29.21 -26.58 -2.23
CA ASN A 26 -29.82 -27.53 -3.15
C ASN A 26 -30.96 -28.31 -2.49
N ASP A 27 -30.80 -28.67 -1.21
CA ASP A 27 -31.84 -29.36 -0.44
C ASP A 27 -33.08 -28.47 -0.25
N ILE A 28 -32.88 -27.20 0.11
CA ILE A 28 -33.98 -26.22 0.23
C ILE A 28 -34.66 -26.00 -1.13
N LEU A 29 -33.87 -25.84 -2.19
CA LEU A 29 -34.42 -25.66 -3.54
C LEU A 29 -35.28 -26.87 -3.95
N SER A 30 -34.79 -28.09 -3.70
CA SER A 30 -35.53 -29.32 -4.00
C SER A 30 -36.85 -29.40 -3.21
N ASN A 31 -36.83 -29.06 -1.92
CA ASN A 31 -38.03 -29.09 -1.09
C ASN A 31 -39.06 -28.03 -1.52
N MET A 32 -38.61 -26.83 -1.89
CA MET A 32 -39.50 -25.78 -2.40
C MET A 32 -40.09 -26.15 -3.77
N GLU A 33 -39.31 -26.80 -4.64
CA GLU A 33 -39.79 -27.29 -5.93
C GLU A 33 -40.81 -28.43 -5.77
N GLU A 34 -40.57 -29.38 -4.87
CA GLU A 34 -41.51 -30.47 -4.58
C GLU A 34 -42.84 -29.92 -4.04
N LYS A 35 -42.79 -28.96 -3.12
CA LYS A 35 -44.00 -28.32 -2.57
C LYS A 35 -44.76 -27.52 -3.61
N TYR A 36 -44.05 -26.83 -4.49
CA TYR A 36 -44.65 -26.12 -5.62
C TYR A 36 -45.42 -27.07 -6.54
N GLU A 37 -44.81 -28.21 -6.93
CA GLU A 37 -45.47 -29.21 -7.77
C GLU A 37 -46.68 -29.85 -7.07
N GLU A 38 -46.62 -30.06 -5.76
CA GLU A 38 -47.77 -30.52 -4.96
C GLU A 38 -48.94 -29.54 -5.02
N LEU A 39 -48.68 -28.24 -4.85
CA LEU A 39 -49.71 -27.20 -4.88
C LEU A 39 -50.33 -27.03 -6.26
N ILE A 40 -49.52 -27.14 -7.32
CA ILE A 40 -50.01 -27.17 -8.70
C ILE A 40 -50.89 -28.41 -8.93
N GLY A 41 -50.46 -29.58 -8.43
CA GLY A 41 -51.24 -30.83 -8.49
C GLY A 41 -52.58 -30.76 -7.76
N ASN A 42 -52.65 -29.96 -6.69
CA ASN A 42 -53.86 -29.70 -5.91
C ASN A 42 -54.75 -28.58 -6.49
N GLY A 43 -54.40 -28.02 -7.65
CA GLY A 43 -55.21 -27.05 -8.39
C GLY A 43 -54.96 -25.57 -8.03
N ALA A 44 -53.87 -25.25 -7.32
CA ALA A 44 -53.48 -23.86 -7.08
C ALA A 44 -52.98 -23.19 -8.38
N SER A 45 -53.16 -21.87 -8.48
CA SER A 45 -52.57 -21.11 -9.59
C SER A 45 -51.06 -20.95 -9.40
N GLU A 46 -50.29 -20.80 -10.49
CA GLU A 46 -48.82 -20.67 -10.43
C GLU A 46 -48.36 -19.54 -9.49
N ASN A 47 -49.04 -18.38 -9.52
CA ASN A 47 -48.70 -17.25 -8.66
C ASN A 47 -49.07 -17.47 -7.18
N GLU A 48 -50.14 -18.21 -6.93
CA GLU A 48 -50.59 -18.57 -5.58
C GLU A 48 -49.68 -19.62 -4.96
N ALA A 49 -49.29 -20.64 -5.73
CA ALA A 49 -48.33 -21.66 -5.32
C ALA A 49 -46.97 -21.04 -4.96
N ILE A 50 -46.46 -20.11 -5.79
CA ILE A 50 -45.20 -19.41 -5.50
C ILE A 50 -45.29 -18.60 -4.20
N GLY A 51 -46.38 -17.84 -4.01
CA GLY A 51 -46.58 -17.04 -2.80
C GLY A 51 -46.68 -17.90 -1.54
N LEU A 52 -47.37 -19.04 -1.62
CA LEU A 52 -47.55 -19.96 -0.49
C LEU A 52 -46.23 -20.62 -0.09
N VAL A 53 -45.48 -21.14 -1.06
CA VAL A 53 -44.16 -21.79 -0.84
C VAL A 53 -43.17 -20.81 -0.22
N ILE A 54 -43.13 -19.56 -0.68
CA ILE A 54 -42.27 -18.52 -0.09
C ILE A 54 -42.67 -18.23 1.36
N SER A 55 -43.97 -18.20 1.66
CA SER A 55 -44.45 -17.89 3.01
C SER A 55 -44.23 -19.02 4.02
N GLU A 56 -44.32 -20.29 3.60
CA GLU A 56 -44.11 -21.45 4.48
C GLU A 56 -42.64 -21.65 4.86
N PHE A 57 -41.70 -21.34 3.96
CA PHE A 57 -40.27 -21.53 4.20
C PHE A 57 -39.62 -20.42 5.03
N GLY A 58 -40.31 -19.30 5.27
CA GLY A 58 -39.83 -18.23 6.13
C GLY A 58 -38.57 -17.51 5.61
N SER A 59 -37.85 -16.85 6.52
CA SER A 59 -36.58 -16.16 6.22
C SER A 59 -35.39 -17.07 6.55
N ILE A 60 -34.26 -16.91 5.83
CA ILE A 60 -33.04 -17.68 6.14
C ILE A 60 -32.59 -17.47 7.59
N ASP A 61 -32.84 -16.30 8.17
CA ASP A 61 -32.43 -15.99 9.54
C ASP A 61 -33.08 -16.95 10.55
N GLU A 62 -34.29 -17.44 10.29
CA GLU A 62 -34.96 -18.47 11.10
C GLU A 62 -34.32 -19.86 10.87
N LEU A 63 -34.05 -20.24 9.62
CA LEU A 63 -33.42 -21.52 9.29
C LEU A 63 -31.98 -21.64 9.83
N LEU A 64 -31.19 -20.56 9.81
CA LEU A 64 -29.84 -20.52 10.39
C LEU A 64 -29.86 -20.60 11.92
N SER A 65 -30.95 -20.11 12.54
CA SER A 65 -31.13 -20.19 13.99
C SER A 65 -31.46 -21.60 14.48
N GLU A 66 -32.22 -22.39 13.70
CA GLU A 66 -32.50 -23.81 14.01
C GLU A 66 -31.32 -24.74 13.77
N LEU A 67 -30.43 -24.40 12.83
CA LEU A 67 -29.22 -25.17 12.52
C LEU A 67 -28.12 -25.06 13.59
N ASN A 68 -28.40 -24.41 14.72
CA ASN A 68 -27.45 -24.26 15.83
C ASN A 68 -26.10 -23.67 15.36
N ILE A 69 -26.16 -22.68 14.46
CA ILE A 69 -25.09 -21.69 14.33
C ILE A 69 -25.27 -20.68 15.48
N GLU A 70 -25.41 -21.19 16.70
CA GLU A 70 -25.18 -20.40 17.90
C GLU A 70 -23.68 -20.10 17.92
N GLU A 71 -23.39 -18.84 17.61
CA GLU A 71 -22.24 -18.11 18.13
C GLU A 71 -20.96 -18.92 18.36
N ASN A 72 -20.26 -19.24 17.26
CA ASN A 72 -18.81 -18.99 17.26
C ASN A 72 -18.54 -17.48 17.08
N LYS A 73 -19.30 -16.64 17.79
CA LYS A 73 -19.00 -15.22 17.99
C LYS A 73 -17.91 -15.14 19.06
N LYS A 74 -16.70 -15.55 18.70
CA LYS A 74 -15.46 -15.07 19.32
C LYS A 74 -14.19 -15.34 18.54
N ASP A 75 -14.21 -16.22 17.56
CA ASP A 75 -13.14 -16.36 16.59
C ASP A 75 -13.79 -16.85 15.28
N GLU A 76 -13.40 -16.26 14.15
CA GLU A 76 -13.96 -16.50 12.80
C GLU A 76 -15.19 -15.64 12.44
N GLN A 77 -14.90 -14.37 12.12
CA GLN A 77 -15.81 -13.55 11.32
C GLN A 77 -16.12 -14.25 9.97
N PRO A 78 -17.36 -14.16 9.48
CA PRO A 78 -17.77 -14.85 8.27
C PRO A 78 -16.94 -14.33 7.09
N LYS A 79 -16.34 -15.27 6.36
CA LYS A 79 -15.55 -15.06 5.15
C LYS A 79 -16.45 -14.55 4.01
N PHE A 80 -16.94 -13.32 4.12
CA PHE A 80 -17.54 -12.55 3.03
C PHE A 80 -16.47 -11.83 2.23
N PHE A 81 -15.52 -12.57 1.67
CA PHE A 81 -14.58 -12.01 0.71
C PHE A 81 -14.41 -12.99 -0.44
N SER A 82 -15.24 -12.78 -1.45
CA SER A 82 -14.97 -13.12 -2.84
C SER A 82 -13.46 -12.99 -3.14
N ASN A 83 -12.91 -14.08 -3.68
CA ASN A 83 -11.53 -14.24 -4.13
C ASN A 83 -10.87 -12.93 -4.64
N LYS A 84 -9.90 -12.39 -3.88
CA LYS A 84 -8.47 -12.33 -4.32
C LYS A 84 -7.51 -11.55 -3.42
N ARG A 85 -7.90 -10.96 -2.28
CA ARG A 85 -6.96 -10.17 -1.47
C ARG A 85 -7.20 -10.31 0.03
N PRO A 86 -6.15 -10.47 0.85
CA PRO A 86 -6.29 -10.54 2.29
C PRO A 86 -6.80 -9.19 2.83
N THR A 87 -7.87 -9.24 3.62
CA THR A 87 -8.25 -8.15 4.53
C THR A 87 -7.19 -8.03 5.60
N ILE A 88 -6.62 -6.84 5.76
CA ILE A 88 -5.58 -6.61 6.76
C ILE A 88 -6.23 -6.32 8.11
N SER A 89 -5.67 -6.90 9.17
CA SER A 89 -6.08 -6.56 10.54
C SER A 89 -5.52 -5.21 10.97
N THR A 90 -6.23 -4.50 11.84
CA THR A 90 -5.75 -3.24 12.45
C THR A 90 -4.35 -3.38 13.07
N SER A 91 -4.04 -4.54 13.66
CA SER A 91 -2.72 -4.84 14.23
C SER A 91 -1.62 -4.91 13.17
N GLU A 92 -1.89 -5.46 11.99
CA GLU A 92 -0.93 -5.57 10.89
C GLU A 92 -0.65 -4.19 10.24
N ILE A 93 -1.63 -3.29 10.23
CA ILE A 93 -1.46 -1.88 9.82
C ILE A 93 -0.49 -1.17 10.76
N GLN A 94 -0.69 -1.32 12.07
CA GLN A 94 0.18 -0.72 13.08
C GLN A 94 1.60 -1.29 13.01
N ASP A 95 1.73 -2.60 12.81
CA ASP A 95 3.03 -3.26 12.61
C ASP A 95 3.74 -2.75 11.35
N TYR A 96 3.00 -2.53 10.26
CA TYR A 96 3.55 -1.93 9.04
C TYR A 96 4.03 -0.49 9.28
N LEU A 97 3.23 0.35 9.94
CA LEU A 97 3.61 1.73 10.28
C LEU A 97 4.84 1.79 11.19
N LYS A 98 4.90 0.92 12.19
CA LYS A 98 6.05 0.79 13.10
C LYS A 98 7.29 0.33 12.34
N MET A 99 7.17 -0.68 11.48
CA MET A 99 8.26 -1.15 10.63
C MET A 99 8.76 -0.01 9.73
N ARG A 100 7.86 0.73 9.05
CA ARG A 100 8.22 1.86 8.19
C ARG A 100 8.97 2.95 8.95
N ARG A 101 8.59 3.21 10.21
CA ARG A 101 9.30 4.14 11.09
C ARG A 101 10.70 3.64 11.43
N GLU A 102 10.84 2.39 11.86
CA GLU A 102 12.14 1.79 12.19
C GLU A 102 13.08 1.76 10.97
N VAL A 103 12.56 1.35 9.82
CA VAL A 103 13.33 1.31 8.57
C VAL A 103 13.71 2.71 8.13
N GLY A 104 12.81 3.70 8.26
CA GLY A 104 13.13 5.10 7.99
C GLY A 104 14.28 5.63 8.86
N VAL A 105 14.28 5.32 10.16
CA VAL A 105 15.39 5.66 11.06
C VAL A 105 16.66 4.92 10.67
N GLY A 106 16.58 3.63 10.36
CA GLY A 106 17.73 2.81 9.97
C GLY A 106 18.40 3.27 8.67
N ILE A 107 17.61 3.59 7.65
CA ILE A 107 18.11 4.17 6.39
C ILE A 107 18.70 5.55 6.66
N GLY A 108 18.03 6.38 7.47
CA GLY A 108 18.56 7.69 7.86
C GLY A 108 19.92 7.57 8.55
N LEU A 109 20.07 6.65 9.51
CA LEU A 109 21.33 6.39 10.21
C LEU A 109 22.42 5.88 9.27
N GLY A 110 22.08 5.04 8.29
CA GLY A 110 23.00 4.62 7.24
C GLY A 110 23.53 5.80 6.43
N VAL A 111 22.65 6.73 6.03
CA VAL A 111 23.06 7.95 5.30
C VAL A 111 23.94 8.85 6.16
N LEU A 112 23.59 9.03 7.45
CA LEU A 112 24.45 9.70 8.44
C LEU A 112 25.84 9.07 8.52
N GLY A 113 25.90 7.74 8.59
CA GLY A 113 27.16 6.99 8.58
C GLY A 113 27.99 7.28 7.32
N CYS A 114 27.38 7.28 6.13
CA CYS A 114 28.09 7.64 4.89
C CYS A 114 28.65 9.07 4.93
N GLY A 115 27.88 10.05 5.42
CA GLY A 115 28.37 11.41 5.60
C GLY A 115 29.53 11.50 6.61
N LEU A 116 29.43 10.81 7.74
CA LEU A 116 30.48 10.73 8.76
C LEU A 116 31.75 10.05 8.24
N ALA A 117 31.62 9.07 7.35
CA ALA A 117 32.76 8.41 6.72
C ALA A 117 33.53 9.35 5.80
N ILE A 118 32.82 10.15 5.00
CA ILE A 118 33.45 11.19 4.16
C ILE A 118 34.07 12.27 5.06
N ALA A 119 33.36 12.68 6.10
CA ALA A 119 33.84 13.67 7.06
C ALA A 119 35.14 13.22 7.77
N SER A 120 35.24 11.94 8.16
CA SER A 120 36.43 11.38 8.81
C SER A 120 37.63 11.32 7.87
N LEU A 121 37.41 11.00 6.59
CA LEU A 121 38.46 11.05 5.57
C LEU A 121 38.99 12.49 5.38
N LEU A 122 38.09 13.48 5.27
CA LEU A 122 38.46 14.89 5.11
C LEU A 122 39.25 15.42 6.32
N ILE A 123 38.84 15.05 7.53
CA ILE A 123 39.58 15.39 8.76
C ILE A 123 40.96 14.72 8.76
N GLY A 124 41.05 13.45 8.34
CA GLY A 124 42.32 12.74 8.20
C GLY A 124 43.27 13.43 7.23
N ILE A 125 42.77 13.95 6.10
CA ILE A 125 43.58 14.73 5.15
C ILE A 125 44.10 16.02 5.80
N HIS A 126 43.25 16.76 6.51
CA HIS A 126 43.66 18.03 7.15
C HIS A 126 44.80 17.86 8.16
N PHE A 127 44.78 16.80 8.97
CA PHE A 127 45.81 16.53 9.97
C PHE A 127 47.00 15.70 9.46
N ASN A 128 47.11 15.44 8.15
CA ASN A 128 48.11 14.53 7.55
C ASN A 128 48.04 13.08 8.09
N LEU A 129 46.87 12.64 8.56
CA LEU A 129 46.58 11.30 9.07
C LEU A 129 45.72 10.49 8.06
N MET A 130 46.05 10.57 6.77
CA MET A 130 45.24 10.04 5.68
C MET A 130 44.89 8.55 5.84
N PHE A 131 45.85 7.71 6.24
CA PHE A 131 45.61 6.28 6.42
C PHE A 131 44.63 5.97 7.56
N ILE A 132 44.68 6.75 8.65
CA ILE A 132 43.75 6.61 9.78
C ILE A 132 42.36 7.10 9.37
N GLY A 133 42.27 8.23 8.65
CA GLY A 133 41.01 8.73 8.09
C GLY A 133 40.38 7.75 7.11
N LEU A 134 41.17 7.12 6.23
CA LEU A 134 40.71 6.10 5.30
C LEU A 134 40.24 4.83 6.02
N ALA A 135 41.00 4.34 7.01
CA ALA A 135 40.60 3.18 7.80
C ALA A 135 39.28 3.45 8.55
N ALA A 136 39.14 4.61 9.17
CA ALA A 136 37.89 5.02 9.82
C ALA A 136 36.72 5.13 8.83
N CYS A 137 36.94 5.72 7.67
CA CYS A 137 35.96 5.82 6.59
C CYS A 137 35.45 4.43 6.17
N LEU A 138 36.35 3.49 5.88
CA LEU A 138 35.97 2.12 5.47
C LEU A 138 35.16 1.38 6.54
N LEU A 139 35.54 1.52 7.81
CA LEU A 139 34.80 0.91 8.93
C LEU A 139 33.38 1.49 9.03
N ILE A 140 33.24 2.82 8.97
CA ILE A 140 31.93 3.48 9.07
C ILE A 140 31.06 3.13 7.87
N VAL A 141 31.60 3.12 6.65
CA VAL A 141 30.86 2.70 5.45
C VAL A 141 30.39 1.26 5.58
N SER A 142 31.24 0.34 6.04
CA SER A 142 30.84 -1.06 6.21
C SER A 142 29.65 -1.23 7.16
N CYS A 143 29.63 -0.48 8.27
CA CYS A 143 28.49 -0.45 9.20
C CYS A 143 27.23 0.16 8.56
N SER A 144 27.39 1.24 7.79
CA SER A 144 26.31 1.94 7.09
C SER A 144 25.64 1.05 6.05
N VAL A 145 26.43 0.32 5.26
CA VAL A 145 25.92 -0.67 4.29
C VAL A 145 25.19 -1.81 5.01
N GLY A 146 25.72 -2.29 6.14
CA GLY A 146 25.02 -3.27 6.97
C GLY A 146 23.64 -2.80 7.43
N MET A 147 23.53 -1.53 7.85
CA MET A 147 22.24 -0.92 8.20
C MET A 147 21.27 -0.87 7.01
N PHE A 148 21.74 -0.51 5.81
CA PHE A 148 20.88 -0.50 4.62
C PHE A 148 20.37 -1.89 4.27
N VAL A 149 21.23 -2.91 4.32
CA VAL A 149 20.84 -4.29 3.99
C VAL A 149 19.82 -4.82 4.99
N VAL A 150 20.09 -4.71 6.29
CA VAL A 150 19.18 -5.23 7.33
C VAL A 150 17.82 -4.55 7.27
N ASN A 151 17.78 -3.22 7.11
CA ASN A 151 16.53 -2.49 7.04
C ASN A 151 15.81 -2.64 5.69
N GLY A 152 16.55 -2.83 4.59
CA GLY A 152 15.99 -3.16 3.29
C GLY A 152 15.30 -4.52 3.28
N LEU A 153 15.88 -5.53 3.92
CA LEU A 153 15.30 -6.88 4.01
C LEU A 153 14.00 -6.92 4.83
N LYS A 154 13.79 -5.98 5.78
CA LYS A 154 12.54 -5.88 6.54
C LYS A 154 11.32 -5.59 5.65
N PHE A 155 11.50 -4.97 4.48
CA PHE A 155 10.40 -4.72 3.54
C PHE A 155 9.79 -6.00 2.99
N ASN A 156 10.59 -7.06 2.78
CA ASN A 156 10.12 -8.31 2.18
C ASN A 156 8.96 -8.96 2.94
N ARG A 157 8.87 -8.75 4.26
CA ARG A 157 7.77 -9.26 5.10
C ARG A 157 6.40 -8.69 4.69
N PHE A 158 6.39 -7.51 4.09
CA PHE A 158 5.18 -6.77 3.74
C PHE A 158 4.98 -6.63 2.22
N ASN A 159 5.72 -7.39 1.39
CA ASN A 159 5.52 -7.39 -0.07
C ASN A 159 4.12 -7.88 -0.49
N HIS A 160 3.38 -8.58 0.38
CA HIS A 160 1.99 -8.92 0.12
C HIS A 160 1.08 -7.68 0.11
N LEU A 161 1.45 -6.61 0.82
CA LEU A 161 0.70 -5.35 0.87
C LEU A 161 0.70 -4.61 -0.47
N GLU A 162 1.77 -4.74 -1.26
CA GLU A 162 1.88 -4.15 -2.59
C GLU A 162 0.90 -4.76 -3.59
N LYS A 163 0.44 -6.00 -3.34
CA LYS A 163 -0.55 -6.67 -4.20
C LYS A 163 -1.95 -6.08 -4.02
N GLY A 164 -2.15 -5.19 -3.05
CA GLY A 164 -3.40 -4.53 -2.68
C GLY A 164 -4.17 -5.31 -1.64
N PHE A 165 -4.87 -4.57 -0.77
CA PHE A 165 -5.57 -5.11 0.40
C PHE A 165 -6.86 -4.34 0.64
N MET A 166 -7.79 -4.98 1.35
CA MET A 166 -9.04 -4.36 1.77
C MET A 166 -8.87 -3.72 3.15
N LEU A 167 -9.34 -2.48 3.29
CA LEU A 167 -9.38 -1.70 4.53
C LEU A 167 -10.82 -1.54 5.00
N THR A 168 -11.03 -1.75 6.30
CA THR A 168 -12.28 -1.41 6.97
C THR A 168 -12.44 0.12 7.01
N ILE A 169 -13.68 0.61 6.96
CA ILE A 169 -14.00 2.04 7.07
C ILE A 169 -13.45 2.62 8.39
N GLU A 170 -13.53 1.85 9.48
CA GLU A 170 -12.99 2.23 10.79
C GLU A 170 -11.47 2.38 10.77
N ASP A 171 -10.75 1.42 10.19
CA ASP A 171 -9.29 1.48 10.06
C ASP A 171 -8.85 2.67 9.21
N LYS A 172 -9.55 2.96 8.10
CA LYS A 172 -9.28 4.13 7.26
C LYS A 172 -9.43 5.43 8.04
N LYS A 173 -10.48 5.55 8.85
CA LYS A 173 -10.71 6.72 9.72
C LYS A 173 -9.63 6.85 10.79
N ASN A 174 -9.22 5.74 11.41
CA ASN A 174 -8.15 5.71 12.41
C ASN A 174 -6.80 6.11 11.82
N ILE A 175 -6.44 5.59 10.63
CA ILE A 175 -5.23 5.99 9.89
C ILE A 175 -5.26 7.47 9.54
N GLU A 176 -6.41 7.99 9.09
CA GLU A 176 -6.53 9.42 8.77
C GLU A 176 -6.40 10.32 10.00
N ALA A 177 -6.97 9.92 11.14
CA ALA A 177 -6.81 10.63 12.41
C ALA A 177 -5.34 10.63 12.89
N GLU A 178 -4.70 9.46 12.90
CA GLU A 178 -3.29 9.32 13.28
C GLU A 178 -2.37 10.09 12.32
N LYS A 179 -2.68 10.07 11.02
CA LYS A 179 -1.96 10.87 10.01
C LYS A 179 -2.03 12.36 10.33
N ILE A 180 -3.20 12.91 10.71
CA ILE A 180 -3.35 14.33 11.03
C ILE A 180 -2.48 14.69 12.24
N GLU A 181 -2.48 13.86 13.28
CA GLU A 181 -1.66 14.06 14.48
C GLU A 181 -0.16 14.05 14.16
N VAL A 182 0.28 13.08 13.34
CA VAL A 182 1.69 12.91 12.95
C VAL A 182 2.14 13.92 11.89
N THR A 183 1.23 14.50 11.10
CA THR A 183 1.56 15.45 10.01
C THR A 183 2.30 16.68 10.51
N ARG A 184 1.99 17.16 11.74
CA ARG A 184 2.69 18.31 12.32
C ARG A 184 4.17 18.01 12.56
N SER A 185 4.47 16.85 13.17
CA SER A 185 5.83 16.38 13.43
C SER A 185 6.59 16.06 12.13
N PHE A 186 5.88 15.52 11.12
CA PHE A 186 6.41 15.29 9.78
C PHE A 186 6.85 16.62 9.12
N ASN A 187 5.96 17.61 9.08
CA ASN A 187 6.25 18.90 8.45
C ASN A 187 7.39 19.62 9.17
N ALA A 188 7.42 19.57 10.51
CA ALA A 188 8.52 20.13 11.30
C ALA A 188 9.86 19.48 10.94
N SER A 189 9.91 18.14 10.87
CA SER A 189 11.12 17.40 10.48
C SER A 189 11.58 17.76 9.06
N LEU A 190 10.65 17.90 8.12
CA LEU A 190 10.94 18.29 6.74
C LEU A 190 11.52 19.71 6.67
N VAL A 191 10.92 20.67 7.38
CA VAL A 191 11.43 22.06 7.44
C VAL A 191 12.82 22.10 8.08
N ILE A 192 13.02 21.41 9.20
CA ILE A 192 14.33 21.31 9.87
C ILE A 192 15.38 20.74 8.91
N GLY A 193 15.04 19.66 8.18
CA GLY A 193 15.93 19.04 7.20
C GLY A 193 16.35 20.02 6.09
N ILE A 194 15.39 20.71 5.47
CA ILE A 194 15.66 21.69 4.41
C ILE A 194 16.53 22.85 4.93
N VAL A 195 16.19 23.41 6.10
CA VAL A 195 16.93 24.51 6.70
C VAL A 195 18.37 24.10 7.02
N LEU A 196 18.60 22.89 7.56
CA LEU A 196 19.93 22.36 7.80
C LEU A 196 20.73 22.16 6.51
N CYS A 197 20.12 21.63 5.45
CA CYS A 197 20.79 21.49 4.15
C CYS A 197 21.20 22.85 3.57
N ILE A 198 20.36 23.89 3.68
CA ILE A 198 20.71 25.24 3.22
C ILE A 198 21.85 25.82 4.09
N LEU A 199 21.72 25.75 5.41
CA LEU A 199 22.73 26.23 6.36
C LEU A 199 24.05 25.46 6.27
N SER A 200 24.03 24.22 5.79
CA SER A 200 25.25 23.42 5.56
C SER A 200 26.22 24.06 4.57
N SER A 201 25.75 25.00 3.72
CA SER A 201 26.63 25.72 2.79
C SER A 201 27.51 26.77 3.49
N VAL A 202 27.12 27.24 4.69
CA VAL A 202 27.80 28.32 5.40
C VAL A 202 29.26 27.98 5.77
N PRO A 203 29.57 26.80 6.37
CA PRO A 203 30.95 26.44 6.68
C PRO A 203 31.87 26.42 5.45
N VAL A 204 31.44 25.88 4.31
CA VAL A 204 32.24 25.88 3.07
C VAL A 204 32.54 27.29 2.56
N ILE A 205 31.56 28.20 2.62
CA ILE A 205 31.77 29.60 2.22
C ILE A 205 32.82 30.27 3.11
N ILE A 206 32.78 30.02 4.42
CA ILE A 206 33.80 30.51 5.36
C ILE A 206 35.16 29.87 5.06
N GLY A 207 35.18 28.56 4.77
CA GLY A 207 36.40 27.82 4.44
C GLY A 207 37.12 28.32 3.19
N PHE A 208 36.41 28.96 2.26
CA PHE A 208 37.03 29.59 1.09
C PHE A 208 37.95 30.76 1.46
N GLN A 209 37.70 31.43 2.58
CA GLN A 209 38.54 32.53 3.08
C GLN A 209 39.78 32.02 3.82
N TYR A 210 39.74 30.78 4.34
CA TYR A 210 40.80 30.17 5.15
C TYR A 210 41.31 28.89 4.49
N THR A 211 42.21 29.03 3.51
CA THR A 211 42.72 27.93 2.67
C THR A 211 43.34 26.79 3.48
N GLU A 212 43.98 27.08 4.61
CA GLU A 212 44.59 26.06 5.49
C GLU A 212 43.55 25.12 6.14
N TYR A 213 42.34 25.62 6.44
CA TYR A 213 41.29 24.88 7.14
C TYR A 213 40.18 24.39 6.19
N PHE A 214 40.38 24.52 4.87
CA PHE A 214 39.37 24.20 3.86
C PHE A 214 38.74 22.81 4.03
N PHE A 215 39.55 21.78 4.28
CA PHE A 215 39.07 20.41 4.48
C PHE A 215 38.24 20.23 5.75
N LEU A 216 38.58 20.95 6.83
CA LEU A 216 37.85 20.90 8.10
C LEU A 216 36.45 21.53 7.93
N TYR A 217 36.38 22.70 7.30
CA TYR A 217 35.10 23.36 6.98
C TYR A 217 34.24 22.51 6.03
N THR A 218 34.85 21.89 5.03
CA THR A 218 34.16 20.96 4.12
C THR A 218 33.60 19.75 4.88
N SER A 219 34.37 19.19 5.81
CA SER A 219 33.91 18.09 6.67
C SER A 219 32.70 18.49 7.52
N THR A 220 32.74 19.67 8.15
CA THR A 220 31.60 20.21 8.90
C THR A 220 30.35 20.39 8.03
N THR A 221 30.50 20.89 6.81
CA THR A 221 29.40 20.99 5.85
C THR A 221 28.78 19.63 5.56
N VAL A 222 29.58 18.59 5.29
CA VAL A 222 29.09 17.24 5.04
C VAL A 222 28.30 16.73 6.24
N VAL A 223 28.79 16.91 7.47
CA VAL A 223 28.08 16.47 8.69
C VAL A 223 26.72 17.17 8.81
N ILE A 224 26.67 18.50 8.69
CA ILE A 224 25.42 19.27 8.80
C ILE A 224 24.43 18.88 7.69
N ALA A 225 24.91 18.77 6.44
CA ALA A 225 24.09 18.37 5.31
C ALA A 225 23.48 16.99 5.52
N THR A 226 24.26 16.05 6.05
CA THR A 226 23.81 14.67 6.26
C THR A 226 22.81 14.56 7.42
N ILE A 227 22.94 15.40 8.46
CA ILE A 227 21.90 15.54 9.49
C ILE A 227 20.60 16.08 8.88
N GLY A 228 20.69 17.03 7.95
CA GLY A 228 19.53 17.47 7.17
C GLY A 228 18.88 16.32 6.40
N CYS A 229 19.69 15.54 5.67
CA CYS A 229 19.23 14.37 4.92
C CYS A 229 18.55 13.32 5.81
N PHE A 230 19.04 13.08 7.04
CA PHE A 230 18.41 12.17 7.99
C PHE A 230 16.95 12.55 8.26
N PHE A 231 16.69 13.82 8.57
CA PHE A 231 15.34 14.29 8.84
C PHE A 231 14.43 14.18 7.60
N LEU A 232 14.97 14.47 6.41
CA LEU A 232 14.23 14.33 5.15
C LEU A 232 13.85 12.88 4.87
N ILE A 233 14.78 11.93 5.07
CA ILE A 233 14.54 10.50 4.87
C ILE A 233 13.54 9.96 5.88
N PHE A 234 13.68 10.34 7.15
CA PHE A 234 12.76 9.93 8.21
C PHE A 234 11.34 10.42 7.93
N ALA A 235 11.20 11.73 7.63
CA ALA A 235 9.92 12.33 7.30
C ALA A 235 9.31 11.70 6.04
N GLY A 236 10.11 11.56 4.97
CA GLY A 236 9.68 11.00 3.69
C GLY A 236 9.19 9.56 3.82
N ASN A 237 9.92 8.70 4.53
CA ASN A 237 9.53 7.30 4.72
C ASN A 237 8.21 7.16 5.49
N LEU A 238 8.04 7.93 6.56
CA LEU A 238 6.84 7.88 7.39
C LEU A 238 5.62 8.40 6.62
N LYS A 239 5.72 9.57 5.97
CA LYS A 239 4.63 10.11 5.14
C LYS A 239 4.27 9.17 3.99
N GLY A 240 5.30 8.56 3.37
CA GLY A 240 5.13 7.56 2.32
C GLY A 240 4.33 6.34 2.78
N ALA A 241 4.48 5.93 4.05
CA ALA A 241 3.71 4.81 4.60
C ALA A 241 2.21 5.14 4.68
N TYR A 242 1.86 6.32 5.20
CA TYR A 242 0.47 6.76 5.29
C TYR A 242 -0.18 7.00 3.92
N SER A 243 0.57 7.56 2.96
CA SER A 243 0.06 7.70 1.59
C SER A 243 -0.13 6.35 0.92
N PHE A 244 0.81 5.42 1.11
CA PHE A 244 0.71 4.06 0.59
C PHE A 244 -0.53 3.33 1.12
N LEU A 245 -0.80 3.41 2.43
CA LEU A 245 -1.98 2.79 3.02
C LEU A 245 -3.28 3.38 2.48
N LYS A 246 -3.32 4.70 2.27
CA LYS A 246 -4.50 5.39 1.73
C LYS A 246 -4.73 5.10 0.25
N GLU A 247 -3.67 4.98 -0.55
CA GLU A 247 -3.75 4.80 -1.99
C GLU A 247 -3.98 3.34 -2.38
N ASN A 248 -3.34 2.39 -1.68
CA ASN A 248 -3.47 0.96 -1.94
C ASN A 248 -4.56 0.27 -1.11
N GLY A 249 -5.15 0.99 -0.16
CA GLY A 249 -6.30 0.57 0.63
C GLY A 249 -7.59 0.62 -0.15
N LEU A 250 -8.09 -0.54 -0.57
CA LEU A 250 -9.41 -0.67 -1.19
C LEU A 250 -10.47 -0.68 -0.09
N GLU A 251 -11.50 0.16 -0.24
CA GLU A 251 -12.56 0.26 0.76
C GLU A 251 -13.50 -0.94 0.68
N ASN A 252 -13.80 -1.54 1.84
CA ASN A 252 -14.68 -2.71 1.93
C ASN A 252 -16.13 -2.47 1.44
N SER A 253 -16.55 -1.21 1.33
CA SER A 253 -17.89 -0.81 0.89
C SER A 253 -18.02 -0.59 -0.62
N MET A 254 -16.94 -0.70 -1.40
CA MET A 254 -17.02 -0.54 -2.86
C MET A 254 -17.78 -1.71 -3.49
N SER A 255 -18.73 -1.38 -4.38
CA SER A 255 -19.42 -2.37 -5.20
C SER A 255 -18.41 -3.12 -6.08
N ASN A 256 -18.68 -4.40 -6.37
CA ASN A 256 -17.81 -5.23 -7.21
C ASN A 256 -17.56 -4.61 -8.62
N GLU A 257 -18.48 -3.79 -9.11
CA GLU A 257 -18.31 -3.05 -10.39
C GLU A 257 -17.28 -1.92 -10.28
N GLU A 258 -17.33 -1.11 -9.22
CA GLU A 258 -16.36 -0.03 -8.96
C GLU A 258 -14.97 -0.57 -8.65
N LEU A 259 -14.92 -1.72 -7.98
CA LEU A 259 -13.68 -2.44 -7.72
C LEU A 259 -13.02 -2.91 -9.03
N ASN A 260 -13.80 -3.51 -9.93
CA ASN A 260 -13.31 -4.02 -11.20
C ASN A 260 -12.86 -2.90 -12.15
N SER A 261 -13.57 -1.76 -12.19
CA SER A 261 -13.17 -0.62 -13.01
C SER A 261 -11.85 0.00 -12.53
N ARG A 262 -11.68 0.24 -11.23
CA ARG A 262 -10.41 0.73 -10.66
C ARG A 262 -9.24 -0.20 -10.94
N LEU A 263 -9.44 -1.51 -10.77
CA LEU A 263 -8.40 -2.51 -11.03
C LEU A 263 -8.03 -2.58 -12.51
N PHE A 264 -9.01 -2.44 -13.41
CA PHE A 264 -8.77 -2.39 -14.85
C PHE A 264 -7.87 -1.20 -15.21
N TRP A 265 -8.21 0.01 -14.74
CA TRP A 265 -7.42 1.22 -15.02
C TRP A 265 -6.02 1.17 -14.43
N ARG A 266 -5.86 0.58 -13.24
CA ARG A 266 -4.53 0.39 -12.63
C ARG A 266 -3.64 -0.53 -13.46
N ASN A 267 -4.15 -1.70 -13.85
CA ASN A 267 -3.40 -2.64 -14.69
C ASN A 267 -3.14 -2.08 -16.09
N PHE A 268 -4.05 -1.28 -16.63
CA PHE A 268 -3.86 -0.58 -17.90
C PHE A 268 -2.73 0.44 -17.79
N ASN A 269 -2.68 1.21 -16.70
CA ASN A 269 -1.65 2.22 -16.49
C ASN A 269 -0.24 1.62 -16.39
N GLU A 270 -0.06 0.49 -15.70
CA GLU A 270 1.22 -0.22 -15.65
C GLU A 270 1.71 -0.63 -17.05
N LYS A 271 0.81 -1.16 -17.88
CA LYS A 271 1.13 -1.56 -19.26
C LYS A 271 1.35 -0.35 -20.18
N PHE A 272 0.60 0.73 -19.98
CA PHE A 272 0.69 1.97 -20.75
C PHE A 272 2.10 2.55 -20.69
N TRP A 273 2.72 2.63 -19.50
CA TRP A 273 4.09 3.14 -19.36
C TRP A 273 5.13 2.29 -20.07
N LEU A 274 4.98 0.96 -20.05
CA LEU A 274 5.85 0.07 -20.81
C LEU A 274 5.72 0.29 -22.32
N ILE A 275 4.51 0.52 -22.82
CA ILE A 275 4.26 0.84 -24.23
C ILE A 275 4.86 2.20 -24.60
N VAL A 276 4.72 3.21 -23.74
CA VAL A 276 5.28 4.56 -23.94
C VAL A 276 6.81 4.49 -24.04
N VAL A 277 7.47 3.74 -23.15
CA VAL A 277 8.92 3.54 -23.21
C VAL A 277 9.33 2.80 -24.48
N ALA A 278 8.60 1.73 -24.84
CA ALA A 278 8.86 1.00 -26.08
C ALA A 278 8.72 1.90 -27.31
N MET A 279 7.67 2.74 -27.36
CA MET A 279 7.45 3.72 -28.43
C MET A 279 8.56 4.77 -28.48
N TYR A 280 8.97 5.32 -27.33
CA TYR A 280 10.09 6.25 -27.24
C TYR A 280 11.37 5.63 -27.81
N LEU A 281 11.69 4.39 -27.42
CA LEU A 281 12.87 3.69 -27.94
C LEU A 281 12.76 3.45 -29.45
N LEU A 282 11.61 2.97 -29.93
CA LEU A 282 11.39 2.66 -31.34
C LEU A 282 11.52 3.92 -32.22
N VAL A 283 10.91 5.03 -31.82
CA VAL A 283 11.03 6.33 -32.50
C VAL A 283 12.46 6.86 -32.43
N SER A 284 13.11 6.76 -31.26
CA SER A 284 14.48 7.23 -31.08
C SER A 284 15.49 6.44 -31.92
N PHE A 285 15.30 5.12 -32.09
CA PHE A 285 16.18 4.28 -32.90
C PHE A 285 15.93 4.43 -34.41
N ILE A 286 14.68 4.52 -34.87
CA ILE A 286 14.36 4.65 -36.31
C ILE A 286 14.78 6.01 -36.85
N PHE A 287 14.47 7.09 -36.11
CA PHE A 287 14.68 8.45 -36.60
C PHE A 287 15.98 9.09 -36.08
N ASN A 288 16.64 8.47 -35.10
CA ASN A 288 17.86 8.98 -34.44
C ASN A 288 17.70 10.37 -33.79
N ILE A 289 16.46 10.72 -33.38
CA ILE A 289 16.10 12.04 -32.84
C ILE A 289 15.96 12.00 -31.31
N TRP A 290 17.01 11.57 -30.63
CA TRP A 290 17.04 11.47 -29.15
C TRP A 290 16.78 12.80 -28.44
N SER A 291 17.09 13.93 -29.09
CA SER A 291 16.91 15.27 -28.52
C SER A 291 15.46 15.75 -28.49
N ILE A 292 14.56 15.18 -29.30
CA ILE A 292 13.16 15.61 -29.42
C ILE A 292 12.20 14.50 -28.98
N SER A 293 12.58 13.24 -29.13
CA SER A 293 11.72 12.08 -28.82
C SER A 293 11.24 12.01 -27.37
N TRP A 294 11.91 12.69 -26.44
CA TRP A 294 11.47 12.79 -25.05
C TRP A 294 10.10 13.50 -24.88
N ILE A 295 9.64 14.27 -25.89
CA ILE A 295 8.29 14.89 -25.91
C ILE A 295 7.16 13.85 -25.78
N VAL A 296 7.43 12.58 -26.12
CA VAL A 296 6.47 11.48 -25.90
C VAL A 296 6.09 11.36 -24.43
N PHE A 297 7.00 11.62 -23.48
CA PHE A 297 6.72 11.50 -22.05
C PHE A 297 5.74 12.57 -21.52
N PRO A 298 5.91 13.88 -21.79
CA PRO A 298 4.89 14.89 -21.47
C PRO A 298 3.50 14.56 -22.04
N ILE A 299 3.43 14.15 -23.31
CA ILE A 299 2.16 13.81 -23.98
C ILE A 299 1.51 12.60 -23.28
N ALA A 300 2.29 11.56 -23.01
CA ALA A 300 1.83 10.38 -22.28
C ALA A 300 1.36 10.72 -20.87
N GLY A 301 2.05 11.65 -20.18
CA GLY A 301 1.65 12.13 -18.86
C GLY A 301 0.27 12.79 -18.86
N VAL A 302 0.00 13.67 -19.83
CA VAL A 302 -1.32 14.31 -19.98
C VAL A 302 -2.40 13.28 -20.28
N LEU A 303 -2.14 12.33 -21.20
CA LEU A 303 -3.07 11.23 -21.51
C LEU A 303 -3.38 10.37 -20.27
N SER A 304 -2.35 10.02 -19.49
CA SER A 304 -2.54 9.20 -18.28
C SER A 304 -3.43 9.88 -17.23
N GLY A 305 -3.40 11.21 -17.17
CA GLY A 305 -4.21 11.99 -16.24
C GLY A 305 -5.71 11.99 -16.55
N LEU A 306 -6.15 11.60 -17.76
CA LEU A 306 -7.56 11.59 -18.15
C LEU A 306 -8.35 10.46 -17.49
N TRP A 307 -7.72 9.30 -17.26
CA TRP A 307 -8.39 8.11 -16.72
C TRP A 307 -7.97 7.75 -15.28
N ILE A 308 -7.01 8.45 -14.68
CA ILE A 308 -6.63 8.29 -13.26
C ILE A 308 -7.59 9.05 -12.31
N LYS A 309 -8.46 9.91 -12.85
CA LYS A 309 -9.37 10.76 -12.07
C LYS A 309 -10.72 10.12 -11.69
N GLU A 310 -10.99 8.89 -12.13
CA GLU A 310 -12.16 8.08 -11.74
C GLU A 310 -11.73 6.96 -10.80
#